data_AF-A0A2N9H610-F1
#
_entry.id   AF-A0A2N9H610-F1
#
_cell.length_a   1.000
_cell.length_b   1.000
_cell.length_c   1.000
_cell.angle_alpha   90.00
_cell.angle_beta   90.00
_cell.angle_gamma   90.00
#
_symmetry.space_group_name_H-M   'P 1'
#
loop_
_entity.id
_entity.type
_entity.pdbx_description
1 polymer ?
#
loop_
_entity_poly.entity_id
_entity_poly.type
_entity_poly.pdbx_seq_one_letter_code
_entity_poly.pdbx_strand_id
1 'polypeptide(L)'
;MSVKCKTGIEVGYLAAKILKKANIEKKGLAELAGEVEMDIKEPTDKCPDWNAIVFSNEEIKYAMHNAYTSYVIGNKLLGML
;
A
#
# COMPACT_ATOMS: atom_id res chain seq x y z
N MET A 1 -14.55 -11.20 7.91
CA MET A 1 -13.53 -11.64 8.88
C MET A 1 -12.71 -10.40 9.25
N SER A 2 -12.72 -9.95 10.51
CA SER A 2 -11.88 -8.81 10.94
C SER A 2 -10.65 -9.35 11.64
N VAL A 3 -9.48 -9.12 11.06
CA VAL A 3 -8.20 -9.43 11.71
C VAL A 3 -7.95 -8.36 12.76
N LYS A 4 -7.93 -8.74 14.05
CA LYS A 4 -7.59 -7.83 15.14
C LYS A 4 -6.06 -7.70 15.24
N CYS A 5 -5.49 -6.70 14.57
CA CYS A 5 -4.10 -6.33 14.77
C CYS A 5 -3.97 -5.52 16.08
N LYS A 6 -3.08 -5.92 17.00
CA LYS A 6 -2.80 -5.16 18.23
C LYS A 6 -2.09 -3.83 17.94
N THR A 7 -1.30 -3.82 16.88
CA THR A 7 -0.51 -2.68 16.41
C THR A 7 -0.53 -2.70 14.89
N GLY A 8 -1.09 -1.67 14.28
CA GLY A 8 -1.14 -1.46 12.84
C GLY A 8 -1.32 0.03 12.57
N ILE A 9 -0.65 0.54 11.55
CA ILE A 9 -0.77 1.93 11.11
C ILE A 9 -1.06 1.89 9.61
N GLU A 10 -2.08 2.65 9.20
CA GLU A 10 -2.37 2.86 7.79
C GLU A 10 -1.24 3.64 7.12
N VAL A 11 -0.73 3.13 6.01
CA VAL A 11 0.43 3.72 5.32
C VAL A 11 0.15 5.15 4.84
N GLY A 12 -1.08 5.44 4.40
CA GLY A 12 -1.52 6.79 4.01
C GLY A 12 -1.49 7.77 5.18
N TYR A 13 -1.92 7.35 6.37
CA TYR A 13 -1.83 8.15 7.59
C TYR A 13 -0.38 8.43 7.96
N LEU A 14 0.48 7.39 7.93
CA LEU A 14 1.91 7.54 8.21
C LEU A 14 2.57 8.53 7.24
N ALA A 15 2.28 8.40 5.94
CA ALA A 15 2.78 9.30 4.90
C ALA A 15 2.34 10.74 5.14
N ALA A 16 1.04 10.97 5.39
CA ALA A 16 0.50 12.30 5.65
C ALA A 16 1.15 12.97 6.87
N LYS A 17 1.44 12.20 7.92
CA LYS A 17 2.12 12.69 9.12
C LYS A 17 3.58 13.06 8.87
N ILE A 18 4.35 12.16 8.26
CA ILE A 18 5.81 12.36 8.07
C ILE A 18 6.07 13.44 7.01
N LEU A 19 5.34 13.42 5.89
CA LEU A 19 5.48 14.39 4.80
C LEU A 19 4.76 15.73 5.08
N LYS A 20 3.98 15.83 6.16
CA LYS A 20 3.18 17.00 6.54
C LYS A 20 2.18 17.43 5.45
N LYS A 21 1.58 16.46 4.76
CA LYS A 21 0.61 16.66 3.66
C LYS A 21 -0.70 15.95 3.98
N ALA A 22 -1.67 16.62 4.59
CA ALA A 22 -2.93 15.97 5.00
C ALA A 22 -3.76 15.43 3.82
N ASN A 23 -3.61 16.02 2.63
CA ASN A 23 -4.37 15.63 1.43
C ASN A 23 -3.96 14.27 0.83
N ILE A 24 -2.86 13.66 1.28
CA ILE A 24 -2.40 12.36 0.75
C ILE A 24 -2.91 11.16 1.57
N GLU A 25 -3.53 11.39 2.73
CA GLU A 25 -3.91 10.30 3.66
C GLU A 25 -4.80 9.23 3.02
N LYS A 26 -5.66 9.64 2.07
CA LYS A 26 -6.62 8.76 1.38
C LYS A 26 -6.18 8.33 -0.02
N LYS A 27 -4.95 8.64 -0.42
CA LYS A 27 -4.43 8.27 -1.74
C LYS A 27 -4.12 6.77 -1.84
N GLY A 28 -4.14 6.26 -3.06
CA GLY A 28 -3.77 4.89 -3.37
C GLY A 28 -2.26 4.64 -3.23
N LEU A 29 -1.86 3.36 -3.20
CA LEU A 29 -0.45 2.97 -3.04
C LEU A 29 0.48 3.53 -4.12
N ALA A 30 0.04 3.56 -5.39
CA ALA A 30 0.84 4.11 -6.48
C ALA A 30 1.08 5.62 -6.31
N GLU A 31 0.06 6.38 -5.95
CA GLU A 31 0.20 7.81 -5.68
C GLU A 31 1.07 8.07 -4.45
N LEU A 32 0.92 7.27 -3.38
CA LEU A 32 1.76 7.36 -2.19
C LEU A 32 3.22 7.00 -2.46
N ALA A 33 3.48 6.04 -3.35
CA ALA A 33 4.84 5.71 -3.81
C ALA A 33 5.49 6.92 -4.50
N GLY A 34 4.73 7.64 -5.34
CA GLY A 34 5.20 8.87 -5.97
C GLY A 34 5.58 9.96 -4.97
N GLU A 35 4.85 10.08 -3.85
CA GLU A 35 5.17 11.06 -2.78
C GLU A 35 6.49 10.76 -2.06
N VAL A 36 6.99 9.53 -2.14
CA VAL A 36 8.28 9.10 -1.57
C VAL A 36 9.34 8.81 -2.64
N GLU A 37 9.16 9.37 -3.84
CA GLU A 37 10.07 9.29 -4.99
C GLU A 37 10.33 7.85 -5.47
N MET A 38 9.29 7.01 -5.38
CA MET A 38 9.32 5.64 -5.89
C MET A 38 8.47 5.51 -7.16
N ASP A 39 9.07 5.01 -8.24
CA ASP A 39 8.37 4.66 -9.47
C ASP A 39 7.80 3.23 -9.37
N ILE A 40 6.68 3.10 -8.65
CA ILE A 40 5.93 1.85 -8.55
C ILE A 40 4.68 1.98 -9.40
N LYS A 41 4.56 1.10 -10.39
CA LYS A 41 3.39 1.00 -11.27
C LYS A 41 2.31 0.17 -10.61
N GLU A 42 1.05 0.44 -10.96
CA GLU A 42 -0.02 -0.46 -10.54
C GLU A 42 0.16 -1.85 -11.15
N PRO A 43 -0.10 -2.92 -10.39
CA PRO A 43 0.17 -4.28 -10.84
C PRO A 43 -0.70 -4.69 -12.02
N THR A 44 -1.97 -4.24 -12.07
CA THR A 44 -2.93 -4.43 -13.19
C THR A 44 -4.15 -3.51 -13.04
N ASP A 45 -4.88 -3.21 -14.13
CA ASP A 45 -6.15 -2.47 -14.09
C ASP A 45 -7.31 -3.21 -13.40
N LYS A 46 -7.21 -4.54 -13.23
CA LYS A 46 -8.30 -5.37 -12.70
C LYS A 46 -8.09 -5.69 -11.23
N CYS A 47 -8.95 -5.15 -10.37
CA CYS A 47 -9.02 -5.54 -8.96
C CYS A 47 -9.34 -7.05 -8.83
N PRO A 48 -8.61 -7.81 -7.99
CA PRO A 48 -8.90 -9.23 -7.73
C PRO A 48 -10.31 -9.48 -7.20
N ASP A 49 -10.86 -10.66 -7.50
CA ASP A 49 -12.04 -11.13 -6.78
C ASP A 49 -11.60 -11.68 -5.42
N TRP A 50 -11.65 -10.84 -4.40
CA TRP A 50 -11.29 -11.23 -3.04
C TRP A 50 -12.21 -12.30 -2.42
N ASN A 51 -13.32 -12.65 -3.08
CA ASN A 51 -14.21 -13.74 -2.66
C ASN A 51 -13.89 -15.08 -3.36
N ALA A 52 -12.93 -15.12 -4.28
CA ALA A 52 -12.55 -16.35 -4.95
C ALA A 52 -11.98 -17.38 -3.96
N ILE A 53 -12.38 -18.65 -4.14
CA ILE A 53 -11.93 -19.77 -3.29
C ILE A 53 -10.47 -20.14 -3.60
N VAL A 54 -10.08 -20.01 -4.87
CA VAL A 54 -8.72 -20.26 -5.35
C VAL A 54 -8.31 -19.06 -6.19
N PHE A 55 -7.24 -18.39 -5.78
CA PHE A 55 -6.69 -17.25 -6.52
C PHE A 55 -5.90 -17.71 -7.74
N SER A 56 -6.07 -16.99 -8.83
CA SER A 56 -5.21 -17.10 -10.00
C SER A 56 -3.81 -16.54 -9.72
N ASN A 57 -2.84 -16.89 -10.57
CA ASN A 57 -1.48 -16.34 -10.47
C ASN A 57 -1.46 -14.80 -10.54
N GLU A 58 -2.36 -14.18 -11.31
CA GLU A 58 -2.42 -12.72 -11.41
C GLU A 58 -2.97 -12.08 -10.14
N GLU A 59 -3.96 -12.69 -9.49
CA GLU A 59 -4.48 -12.20 -8.20
C GLU A 59 -3.44 -12.36 -7.08
N ILE A 60 -2.68 -13.46 -7.10
CA ILE A 60 -1.55 -13.65 -6.17
C ILE A 60 -0.48 -12.59 -6.40
N LYS A 61 -0.09 -12.34 -7.65
CA LYS A 61 0.87 -11.27 -8.00
C LYS A 61 0.38 -9.90 -7.56
N TYR A 62 -0.91 -9.60 -7.78
CA TYR A 62 -1.52 -8.34 -7.36
C TYR A 62 -1.44 -8.15 -5.84
N ALA A 63 -1.82 -9.17 -5.07
CA ALA A 63 -1.74 -9.13 -3.61
C ALA A 63 -0.31 -8.96 -3.10
N MET A 64 0.64 -9.71 -3.66
CA MET A 64 2.07 -9.58 -3.32
C MET A 64 2.62 -8.20 -3.66
N HIS A 65 2.25 -7.66 -4.82
CA HIS A 65 2.67 -6.34 -5.25
C HIS A 65 2.19 -5.25 -4.29
N ASN A 66 0.93 -5.29 -3.86
CA ASN A 66 0.39 -4.32 -2.91
C ASN A 66 1.03 -4.43 -1.52
N ALA A 67 1.28 -5.66 -1.05
CA ALA A 67 1.99 -5.89 0.20
C ALA A 67 3.43 -5.34 0.14
N TYR A 68 4.16 -5.64 -0.93
CA TYR A 68 5.52 -5.15 -1.13
C TYR A 68 5.57 -3.62 -1.24
N THR A 69 4.70 -3.03 -2.07
CA THR A 69 4.60 -1.57 -2.22
C THR A 69 4.36 -0.87 -0.87
N SER A 70 3.42 -1.39 -0.07
CA SER A 70 3.15 -0.87 1.28
C SER A 70 4.39 -0.94 2.17
N TYR A 71 5.12 -2.05 2.13
CA TYR A 71 6.36 -2.23 2.87
C TYR A 71 7.43 -1.21 2.45
N VAL A 72 7.69 -1.02 1.14
CA VAL A 72 8.76 -0.12 0.73
C VAL A 72 8.43 1.35 1.05
N ILE A 73 7.17 1.77 0.84
CA ILE A 73 6.72 3.11 1.25
C ILE A 73 6.93 3.30 2.74
N GLY A 74 6.43 2.36 3.57
CA GLY A 74 6.58 2.42 5.02
C GLY A 74 8.04 2.47 5.45
N ASN A 75 8.90 1.62 4.88
CA ASN A 75 10.32 1.57 5.19
C ASN A 75 11.04 2.89 4.83
N LYS A 76 10.71 3.47 3.66
CA LYS A 76 11.25 4.76 3.23
C LYS A 76 10.83 5.88 4.19
N LEU A 77 9.54 5.95 4.54
CA LEU A 77 9.00 6.93 5.48
C LEU A 77 9.64 6.82 6.86
N LEU A 78 9.80 5.60 7.39
CA LEU A 78 10.45 5.37 8.68
C LEU A 78 11.93 5.81 8.67
N GLY A 79 12.62 5.70 7.53
CA GLY A 79 13.97 6.23 7.36
C GLY A 79 14.06 7.76 7.25
N MET A 80 12.93 8.46 7.22
CA MET A 80 12.86 9.93 7.24
C MET A 80 12.60 10.50 8.64
N LEU A 81 12.38 9.63 9.63
CA LEU A 81 12.35 9.99 11.06
C LEU A 81 13.76 10.33 11.54
#